data_AF-A0A1Y4A9I9-F1
#
_entry.id   AF-A0A1Y4A9I9-F1
#
_cell.length_a   1.000
_cell.length_b   1.000
_cell.length_c   1.000
_cell.angle_alpha   90.00
_cell.angle_beta   90.00
_cell.angle_gamma   90.00
#
_symmetry.space_group_name_H-M   'P 1'
#
loop_
_entity.id
_entity.type
_entity.pdbx_description
1 polymer ?
#
loop_
_entity_poly.entity_id
_entity_poly.type
_entity_poly.pdbx_seq_one_letter_code
_entity_poly.pdbx_strand_id
1 'polypeptide(L)'
;MNYSAADIEAICELEDYSHFRAELVEISPQSFTLEELKEILGDMIRSKVALEDSMREHFAMLGELEQTQLLDMLGASGCKDRDWWYRMLMDGPVHREFPTI
;
A
#
# COMPACT_ATOMS: atom_id res chain seq x y z
N MET A 1 -7.77 -7.00 8.83
CA MET A 1 -8.29 -8.30 8.36
C MET A 1 -7.05 -9.15 8.20
N ASN A 2 -6.87 -10.25 8.95
CA ASN A 2 -5.63 -11.02 8.85
C ASN A 2 -5.56 -11.72 7.48
N TYR A 3 -4.78 -11.18 6.55
CA TYR A 3 -4.65 -11.69 5.18
C TYR A 3 -3.88 -13.02 5.18
N SER A 4 -4.39 -14.01 4.44
CA SER A 4 -3.64 -15.24 4.18
C SER A 4 -2.54 -15.00 3.14
N ALA A 5 -1.57 -15.92 3.04
CA ALA A 5 -0.52 -15.83 2.01
C ALA A 5 -1.10 -15.75 0.59
N ALA A 6 -2.21 -16.47 0.34
CA ALA A 6 -2.90 -16.43 -0.95
C ALA A 6 -3.60 -15.07 -1.19
N ASP A 7 -4.12 -14.44 -0.13
CA ASP A 7 -4.70 -13.10 -0.25
C ASP A 7 -3.63 -12.07 -0.58
N ILE A 8 -2.45 -12.16 0.05
CA ILE A 8 -1.31 -11.29 -0.25
C ILE A 8 -0.81 -11.48 -1.68
N GLU A 9 -0.70 -12.72 -2.15
CA GLU A 9 -0.32 -13.02 -3.53
C GLU A 9 -1.32 -12.39 -4.53
N ALA A 10 -2.62 -12.55 -4.31
CA ALA A 10 -3.65 -11.94 -5.15
C ALA A 10 -3.62 -10.40 -5.11
N ILE A 11 -3.30 -9.80 -3.97
CA ILE A 11 -3.13 -8.34 -3.85
C ILE A 11 -1.90 -7.88 -4.65
N CYS A 12 -0.77 -8.59 -4.58
CA CYS A 12 0.42 -8.29 -5.37
C CYS A 12 0.13 -8.40 -6.88
N GLU A 13 -0.55 -9.46 -7.31
CA GLU A 13 -0.95 -9.62 -8.72
C GLU A 13 -1.86 -8.47 -9.19
N LEU A 14 -2.78 -8.01 -8.33
CA LEU A 14 -3.62 -6.86 -8.62
C LEU A 14 -2.81 -5.56 -8.71
N GLU A 15 -1.83 -5.37 -7.82
CA GLU A 15 -0.93 -4.23 -7.83
C GLU A 15 -0.14 -4.17 -9.14
N ASP A 16 0.54 -5.26 -9.49
CA ASP A 16 1.32 -5.41 -10.73
C ASP A 16 0.44 -5.14 -11.97
N TYR A 17 -0.75 -5.75 -12.01
CA TYR A 17 -1.67 -5.57 -13.13
C TYR A 17 -2.17 -4.13 -13.26
N SER A 18 -2.48 -3.49 -12.12
CA SER A 18 -2.95 -2.10 -12.09
C SER A 18 -1.85 -1.12 -12.54
N HIS A 19 -0.59 -1.36 -12.13
CA HIS A 19 0.57 -0.60 -12.58
C HIS A 19 0.83 -0.78 -14.08
N PHE A 20 0.75 -2.02 -14.59
CA PHE A 20 0.85 -2.28 -16.03
C PHE A 20 -0.23 -1.52 -16.82
N ARG A 21 -1.48 -1.52 -16.35
CA ARG A 21 -2.55 -0.74 -16.99
C ARG A 21 -2.28 0.77 -16.94
N ALA A 22 -1.71 1.28 -15.85
CA ALA A 22 -1.32 2.69 -15.75
C ALA A 22 -0.23 3.07 -16.78
N GLU A 23 0.76 2.21 -17.01
CA GLU A 23 1.77 2.41 -18.06
C GLU A 23 1.13 2.47 -19.46
N LEU A 24 0.12 1.64 -19.74
CA LEU A 24 -0.61 1.70 -21.01
C LEU A 24 -1.38 3.02 -21.19
N VAL A 25 -1.92 3.58 -20.09
CA VAL A 25 -2.57 4.90 -20.10
C VAL A 25 -1.57 6.01 -20.43
N GLU A 26 -0.33 5.93 -19.95
CA GLU A 26 0.72 6.91 -20.30
C GLU A 26 1.05 6.89 -21.80
N ILE A 27 1.03 5.70 -22.41
CA ILE A 27 1.33 5.51 -23.84
C ILE A 27 0.17 5.99 -24.72
N SER A 28 -1.07 5.68 -24.35
CA SER A 28 -2.26 6.01 -25.15
C SER A 28 -3.46 6.36 -24.26
N PRO A 29 -3.49 7.57 -23.67
CA PRO A 29 -4.57 7.96 -22.76
C PRO A 29 -5.93 8.06 -23.48
N GLN A 30 -5.91 8.32 -24.79
CA GLN A 30 -7.10 8.40 -25.65
C GLN A 30 -7.84 7.06 -25.77
N SER A 31 -7.15 5.94 -25.47
CA SER A 31 -7.66 4.58 -25.62
C SER A 31 -8.47 4.09 -24.42
N PHE A 32 -8.57 4.90 -23.36
CA PHE A 32 -9.25 4.54 -22.13
C PHE A 32 -10.42 5.49 -21.86
N THR A 33 -11.54 4.90 -21.42
CA THR A 33 -12.70 5.63 -20.92
C THR A 33 -12.46 6.16 -19.51
N LEU A 34 -13.28 7.13 -19.08
CA LEU A 34 -13.20 7.66 -17.71
C LEU A 34 -13.48 6.57 -16.66
N GLU A 35 -14.37 5.63 -16.98
CA GLU A 35 -14.68 4.48 -16.15
C GLU A 35 -13.46 3.56 -15.99
N GLU A 36 -12.77 3.23 -17.08
CA GLU A 36 -11.55 2.40 -17.02
C GLU A 36 -10.42 3.10 -16.25
N LEU A 37 -10.24 4.42 -16.44
CA LEU A 37 -9.26 5.19 -15.68
C LEU A 37 -9.59 5.19 -14.18
N LYS A 38 -10.87 5.32 -13.82
CA LYS A 38 -11.33 5.23 -12.43
C LYS A 38 -11.06 3.85 -11.84
N GLU A 39 -11.30 2.79 -12.60
CA GLU A 39 -11.02 1.41 -12.15
C GLU A 39 -9.54 1.20 -11.90
N ILE A 40 -8.67 1.59 -12.84
CA ILE A 40 -7.21 1.47 -12.70
C ILE A 40 -6.74 2.17 -11.42
N LEU A 41 -7.14 3.44 -11.24
CA LEU A 41 -6.78 4.20 -10.04
C LEU A 41 -7.35 3.57 -8.76
N GLY A 42 -8.59 3.07 -8.82
CA GLY A 42 -9.22 2.38 -7.71
C GLY A 42 -8.48 1.11 -7.31
N ASP A 43 -8.04 0.33 -8.28
CA ASP A 43 -7.32 -0.93 -8.05
C ASP A 43 -5.92 -0.67 -7.49
N MET A 44 -5.19 0.34 -8.00
CA MET A 44 -3.91 0.77 -7.44
C MET A 44 -4.04 1.23 -5.97
N ILE A 45 -5.09 1.98 -5.65
CA ILE A 45 -5.31 2.44 -4.27
C ILE A 45 -5.66 1.25 -3.37
N ARG A 46 -6.59 0.38 -3.80
CA ARG A 46 -7.01 -0.78 -3.02
C ARG A 46 -5.87 -1.74 -2.73
N SER A 47 -5.08 -2.07 -3.74
CA SER A 47 -3.95 -3.00 -3.60
C SER A 47 -2.89 -2.41 -2.66
N LYS A 48 -2.53 -1.14 -2.84
CA LYS A 48 -1.60 -0.44 -1.95
C LYS A 48 -2.10 -0.41 -0.50
N VAL A 49 -3.36 -0.06 -0.28
CA VAL A 49 -3.98 0.00 1.05
C VAL A 49 -3.94 -1.37 1.71
N ALA A 50 -4.31 -2.44 0.99
CA ALA A 50 -4.30 -3.79 1.52
C ALA A 50 -2.89 -4.29 1.88
N LEU A 51 -1.87 -3.95 1.08
CA LEU A 51 -0.47 -4.25 1.41
C LEU A 51 0.01 -3.48 2.64
N GLU A 52 -0.29 -2.18 2.74
CA GLU A 52 0.05 -1.38 3.92
C GLU A 52 -0.62 -1.94 5.18
N ASP A 53 -1.89 -2.34 5.11
CA ASP A 53 -2.62 -2.94 6.22
C ASP A 53 -2.01 -4.28 6.64
N SER A 54 -1.64 -5.14 5.68
CA SER A 54 -0.91 -6.38 5.98
C SER A 54 0.42 -6.11 6.68
N MET A 55 1.19 -5.10 6.22
CA MET A 55 2.46 -4.72 6.85
C MET A 55 2.27 -4.23 8.29
N ARG A 56 1.21 -3.45 8.56
CA ARG A 56 0.85 -3.01 9.92
C ARG A 56 0.52 -4.19 10.82
N GLU A 57 -0.27 -5.14 10.32
CA GLU A 57 -0.64 -6.34 11.06
C GLU A 57 0.57 -7.21 11.38
N HIS A 58 1.46 -7.41 10.41
CA HIS A 58 2.72 -8.11 10.61
C HIS A 58 3.61 -7.39 11.64
N PHE A 59 3.72 -6.07 11.55
CA PHE A 59 4.47 -5.27 12.52
C PHE A 59 3.91 -5.41 13.94
N ALA A 60 2.58 -5.37 14.10
CA ALA A 60 1.91 -5.52 15.38
C ALA A 60 2.11 -6.90 16.04
N MET A 61 2.41 -7.94 15.24
CA MET A 61 2.72 -9.28 15.74
C MET A 61 4.17 -9.44 16.21
N LEU A 62 5.07 -8.53 15.86
CA LEU A 62 6.47 -8.55 16.31
C LEU A 62 6.58 -8.20 17.81
N GLY A 63 7.64 -8.70 18.46
CA GLY A 63 7.96 -8.28 19.83
C GLY A 63 8.49 -6.84 19.89
N GLU A 64 8.40 -6.19 21.06
CA GLU A 64 8.83 -4.79 21.25
C GLU A 64 10.27 -4.51 20.80
N LEU A 65 11.18 -5.46 21.04
CA LEU A 65 12.57 -5.37 20.60
C LEU A 65 12.69 -5.39 19.07
N GLU A 66 11.95 -6.28 18.41
CA GLU A 66 11.96 -6.44 16.96
C GLU A 66 11.30 -5.24 16.27
N GLN A 67 10.20 -4.73 16.82
CA GLN A 67 9.55 -3.50 16.36
C GLN A 67 10.52 -2.31 16.43
N THR A 68 11.24 -2.16 17.55
CA THR A 68 12.22 -1.08 17.73
C THR A 68 13.36 -1.20 16.72
N GLN A 69 13.93 -2.39 16.54
CA GLN A 69 15.01 -2.64 15.59
C GLN A 69 14.57 -2.34 14.15
N LEU A 70 13.38 -2.76 13.75
CA LEU A 70 12.85 -2.49 12.41
C LEU A 70 12.65 -0.99 12.18
N LEU A 71 12.10 -0.26 13.16
CA LEU A 71 11.95 1.19 13.07
C LEU A 71 13.29 1.93 12.96
N ASP A 72 14.31 1.49 13.70
CA ASP A 72 15.65 2.07 13.62
C ASP A 72 16.29 1.81 12.25
N MET A 73 16.15 0.61 11.71
CA MET A 73 16.62 0.27 10.36
C MET A 73 15.92 1.11 9.28
N LEU A 74 14.61 1.25 9.37
CA LEU A 74 13.81 2.05 8.44
C LEU A 74 14.19 3.55 8.53
N GLY A 75 14.40 4.08 9.74
CA GLY A 75 14.87 5.45 9.95
C GLY A 75 16.28 5.70 9.41
N ALA A 76 17.15 4.70 9.47
CA ALA A 76 18.50 4.77 8.92
C ALA A 76 18.55 4.69 7.38
N SER A 77 17.50 4.18 6.73
CA SER A 77 17.44 4.07 5.26
C SER A 77 17.42 5.42 4.53
N GLY A 78 17.04 6.51 5.21
CA GLY A 78 16.99 7.86 4.64
C GLY A 78 15.74 8.16 3.80
N CYS A 79 14.88 7.17 3.52
CA CYS A 79 13.62 7.39 2.79
C CYS A 79 12.66 8.31 3.56
N LYS A 80 12.52 8.05 4.87
CA LYS A 80 11.73 8.81 5.85
C LYS A 80 12.39 8.67 7.22
N ASP A 81 12.10 9.60 8.13
CA ASP A 81 12.58 9.50 9.50
C ASP A 81 11.84 8.41 10.29
N ARG A 82 12.43 8.04 11.44
CA ARG A 82 11.90 6.99 12.33
C ARG A 82 10.49 7.31 12.83
N ASP A 83 10.20 8.56 13.13
CA ASP A 83 8.91 8.99 13.66
C ASP A 83 7.80 8.87 12.59
N TRP A 84 8.14 9.15 11.33
CA TRP A 84 7.27 8.93 10.20
C TRP A 84 6.95 7.45 10.04
N TRP A 85 7.95 6.56 10.12
CA TRP A 85 7.73 5.11 10.07
C TRP A 85 6.93 4.59 11.26
N TYR A 86 7.18 5.13 12.45
CA TYR A 86 6.38 4.81 13.63
C TYR A 86 4.92 5.18 13.41
N ARG A 87 4.62 6.40 12.97
CA ARG A 87 3.24 6.81 12.66
C ARG A 87 2.66 5.98 11.51
N MET A 88 3.45 5.69 10.49
CA MET A 88 3.03 4.88 9.36
C MET A 88 2.71 3.47 9.79
N LEU A 89 3.36 2.85 10.77
CA LEU A 89 3.09 1.46 11.16
C LEU A 89 2.10 1.34 12.34
N MET A 90 2.10 2.30 13.26
CA MET A 90 1.30 2.27 14.51
C MET A 90 0.07 3.18 14.49
N ASP A 91 0.21 4.41 13.98
CA ASP A 91 -0.81 5.46 14.08
C ASP A 91 -1.50 5.79 12.73
N GLY A 92 -1.25 4.97 11.71
CA GLY A 92 -1.65 5.34 10.36
C GLY A 92 -3.17 5.36 10.23
N PRO A 93 -3.70 6.25 9.38
CA PRO A 93 -5.14 6.32 9.16
C PRO A 93 -5.64 4.98 8.63
N VAL A 94 -6.70 4.43 9.25
CA VAL A 94 -7.56 3.43 8.59
C VAL A 94 -8.07 4.13 7.34
N HIS A 95 -7.55 3.73 6.17
CA HIS A 95 -7.64 4.49 4.94
C HIS A 95 -9.08 4.93 4.65
N ARG A 96 -9.27 6.24 4.42
CA ARG A 96 -10.57 6.79 3.99
C ARG A 96 -10.75 6.44 2.52
N GLU A 97 -11.74 5.60 2.22
CA GLU A 97 -11.96 5.07 0.87
C GLU A 97 -12.16 6.15 -0.20
N PHE A 98 -12.51 7.41 0.14
CA PHE A 98 -12.61 8.51 -0.81
C PHE A 98 -12.36 9.90 -0.16
N PRO A 99 -11.81 10.89 -0.89
CA PRO A 99 -11.89 12.28 -0.46
C PRO A 99 -13.34 12.76 -0.53
N THR A 100 -13.88 13.24 0.60
CA THR A 100 -15.14 14.00 0.60
C THR A 100 -14.84 15.35 -0.04
N ILE A 101 -15.44 15.61 -1.19
CA ILE A 101 -15.48 16.93 -1.83
C ILE A 101 -16.39 17.84 -1.00
#